data_AF-A0A9Q4BXM5-F1
#
_entry.id   AF-A0A9Q4BXM5-F1
#
_cell.length_a   1.000
_cell.length_b   1.000
_cell.length_c   1.000
_cell.angle_alpha   90.00
_cell.angle_beta   90.00
_cell.angle_gamma   90.00
#
_symmetry.space_group_name_H-M   'P 1'
#
loop_
_entity.id
_entity.type
_entity.pdbx_description
1 polymer ?
#
loop_
_entity_poly.entity_id
_entity_poly.type
_entity_poly.pdbx_seq_one_letter_code
_entity_poly.pdbx_strand_id
1 'polypeptide(L)'
;MNKDIRWIQRFSNFNKALEQLKKAVELARERELTKLEGQGLIHAFEFTHELAWNTLKDFLESRGNQPIYGPKDASMEAFRFGLIENGDIWLEMIQSRNMTSHTYDEKTAGRIISLVVNKYLNEFILLEQKLGDLRSKEQDS
;
A
#
# COMPACT_ATOMS: atom_id res chain seq x y z
N MET A 1 -10.51 10.16 -27.59
CA MET A 1 -9.16 9.94 -27.01
C MET A 1 -9.35 9.21 -25.69
N ASN A 2 -9.43 7.87 -25.71
CA ASN A 2 -9.50 7.08 -24.50
C ASN A 2 -8.05 6.85 -24.04
N LYS A 3 -7.45 7.85 -23.40
CA LYS A 3 -6.13 7.67 -22.80
C LYS A 3 -6.35 6.74 -21.61
N ASP A 4 -5.93 5.48 -21.75
CA ASP A 4 -5.69 4.62 -20.60
C ASP A 4 -4.75 5.37 -19.65
N ILE A 5 -5.32 6.02 -18.65
CA ILE A 5 -4.54 6.73 -17.65
C ILE A 5 -3.90 5.63 -16.81
N ARG A 6 -2.62 5.37 -17.07
CA ARG A 6 -1.84 4.28 -16.48
C ARG A 6 -2.01 4.18 -14.95
N TRP A 7 -2.07 5.32 -14.26
CA TRP A 7 -2.27 5.36 -12.81
C TRP A 7 -3.66 4.84 -12.40
N ILE A 8 -4.71 5.04 -13.20
CA ILE A 8 -6.06 4.49 -12.93
C ILE A 8 -6.06 2.96 -13.04
N GLN A 9 -5.35 2.41 -14.03
CA GLN A 9 -5.21 0.96 -14.15
C GLN A 9 -4.40 0.36 -12.99
N ARG A 10 -3.32 1.03 -12.56
CA ARG A 10 -2.58 0.66 -11.34
C ARG A 10 -3.44 0.74 -10.09
N PHE A 11 -4.23 1.80 -9.97
CA PHE A 11 -5.12 2.02 -8.85
C PHE A 11 -6.18 0.91 -8.73
N SER A 12 -6.73 0.45 -9.85
CA SER A 12 -7.63 -0.73 -9.87
C SER A 12 -6.96 -2.00 -9.33
N ASN A 13 -5.69 -2.23 -9.68
CA ASN A 13 -4.93 -3.36 -9.15
C ASN A 13 -4.60 -3.20 -7.66
N PHE A 14 -4.24 -1.99 -7.23
CA PHE A 14 -4.02 -1.66 -5.82
C PHE A 14 -5.29 -1.93 -4.99
N ASN A 15 -6.47 -1.52 -5.44
CA ASN A 15 -7.72 -1.76 -4.70
C ASN A 15 -8.03 -3.25 -4.56
N LYS A 16 -7.79 -4.07 -5.60
CA LYS A 16 -7.94 -5.53 -5.52
C LYS A 16 -6.97 -6.16 -4.52
N ALA A 17 -5.76 -5.64 -4.43
CA ALA A 17 -4.76 -6.10 -3.47
C ALA A 17 -5.12 -5.69 -2.04
N LEU A 18 -5.51 -4.43 -1.85
CA LEU A 18 -5.95 -3.89 -0.57
C LEU A 18 -7.18 -4.65 -0.03
N GLU A 19 -8.11 -5.05 -0.90
CA GLU A 19 -9.26 -5.86 -0.50
C GLU A 19 -8.85 -7.24 0.05
N GLN A 20 -7.81 -7.87 -0.52
CA GLN A 20 -7.27 -9.11 0.04
C GLN A 20 -6.59 -8.87 1.39
N LEU A 21 -5.86 -7.77 1.54
CA LEU A 21 -5.25 -7.38 2.81
C LEU A 21 -6.31 -7.10 3.89
N LYS A 22 -7.40 -6.39 3.54
CA LYS A 22 -8.54 -6.13 4.44
C LYS A 22 -9.10 -7.44 5.00
N LYS A 23 -9.40 -8.41 4.13
CA LYS A 23 -9.90 -9.74 4.53
C LYS A 23 -8.93 -10.50 5.43
N ALA A 24 -7.64 -10.47 5.12
CA ALA A 24 -6.63 -11.12 5.94
C ALA A 24 -6.53 -10.48 7.33
N VAL A 25 -6.62 -9.15 7.42
CA VAL A 25 -6.62 -8.41 8.68
C VAL A 25 -7.92 -8.63 9.47
N GLU A 26 -9.07 -8.70 8.81
CA GLU A 26 -10.35 -9.06 9.44
C GLU A 26 -10.26 -10.43 10.11
N LEU A 27 -9.78 -11.45 9.39
CA LEU A 27 -9.57 -12.78 9.96
C LEU A 27 -8.63 -12.76 11.17
N ALA A 28 -7.55 -11.97 11.11
CA ALA A 28 -6.59 -11.81 12.21
C ALA A 28 -7.18 -11.11 13.45
N ARG A 29 -8.22 -10.30 13.27
CA ARG A 29 -8.95 -9.64 14.36
C ARG A 29 -10.00 -10.55 14.98
N GLU A 30 -10.56 -11.47 14.20
CA GLU A 30 -11.56 -12.44 14.67
C GLU A 30 -10.93 -13.55 15.51
N ARG A 31 -9.74 -14.03 15.13
CA ARG A 31 -9.02 -15.09 15.85
C ARG A 31 -7.52 -15.07 15.59
N GLU A 32 -6.81 -15.87 16.37
CA GLU A 32 -5.42 -16.18 16.09
C GLU A 32 -5.27 -16.87 14.73
N LEU A 33 -4.30 -16.39 13.94
CA LEU A 33 -3.96 -16.94 12.65
C LEU A 33 -3.07 -18.19 12.81
N THR A 34 -3.32 -19.19 11.97
CA THR A 34 -2.34 -20.25 11.76
C THR A 34 -1.07 -19.69 11.10
N LYS A 35 0.04 -20.43 11.15
CA LYS A 35 1.30 -20.03 10.50
C LYS A 35 1.12 -19.73 9.00
N LEU A 36 0.35 -20.56 8.30
CA LEU A 36 0.08 -20.38 6.86
C LEU A 36 -0.76 -19.13 6.58
N GLU A 37 -1.76 -18.86 7.42
CA GLU A 37 -2.58 -17.65 7.30
C GLU A 37 -1.78 -16.39 7.61
N GLY A 38 -0.88 -16.44 8.60
CA GLY A 38 0.06 -15.36 8.89
C GLY A 38 0.99 -15.07 7.71
N GLN A 39 1.50 -16.10 7.04
CA GLN A 39 2.26 -15.96 5.79
C GLN A 39 1.41 -15.35 4.67
N GLY A 40 0.14 -15.76 4.55
CA GLY A 40 -0.79 -15.18 3.59
C GLY A 40 -1.03 -13.68 3.82
N LEU A 41 -1.20 -13.26 5.08
CA LEU A 41 -1.34 -11.84 5.44
C LEU A 41 -0.08 -11.04 5.10
N ILE A 42 1.11 -11.57 5.44
CA ILE A 42 2.39 -10.93 5.12
C ILE A 42 2.53 -10.78 3.60
N HIS A 43 2.23 -11.82 2.83
CA HIS A 43 2.29 -11.76 1.37
C HIS A 43 1.29 -10.74 0.81
N ALA A 44 0.09 -10.67 1.38
CA ALA A 44 -0.90 -9.65 1.03
C ALA A 44 -0.39 -8.23 1.28
N PHE A 45 0.31 -8.02 2.39
CA PHE A 45 0.98 -6.75 2.67
C PHE A 45 2.05 -6.43 1.62
N GLU A 46 2.91 -7.38 1.27
CA GLU A 46 3.99 -7.17 0.29
C GLU A 46 3.48 -6.67 -1.06
N PHE A 47 2.53 -7.39 -1.67
CA PHE A 47 2.02 -7.01 -2.98
C PHE A 47 1.14 -5.76 -2.90
N THR A 48 0.45 -5.50 -1.78
CA THR A 48 -0.33 -4.28 -1.59
C THR A 48 0.59 -3.06 -1.51
N HIS A 49 1.67 -3.14 -0.73
CA HIS A 49 2.68 -2.09 -0.67
C HIS A 49 3.31 -1.85 -2.04
N GLU A 50 3.68 -2.91 -2.76
CA GLU A 50 4.26 -2.83 -4.10
C GLU A 50 3.32 -2.10 -5.09
N LEU A 51 2.03 -2.44 -5.08
CA LEU A 51 1.05 -1.79 -5.96
C LEU A 51 0.74 -0.36 -5.52
N ALA A 52 0.75 -0.07 -4.22
CA ALA A 52 0.52 1.27 -3.70
C ALA A 52 1.61 2.25 -4.18
N TRP A 53 2.88 1.93 -4.00
CA TRP A 53 3.97 2.84 -4.40
C TRP A 53 4.08 2.96 -5.92
N ASN A 54 3.79 1.90 -6.68
CA ASN A 54 3.71 1.97 -8.15
C ASN A 54 2.54 2.86 -8.62
N THR A 55 1.41 2.86 -7.90
CA THR A 55 0.27 3.75 -8.19
C THR A 55 0.63 5.20 -7.91
N LEU A 56 1.26 5.47 -6.75
CA LEU A 56 1.78 6.80 -6.41
C LEU A 56 2.76 7.31 -7.46
N LYS A 57 3.70 6.47 -7.88
CA LYS A 57 4.65 6.77 -8.95
C LYS A 57 3.92 7.20 -10.23
N ASP A 58 3.06 6.33 -10.77
CA ASP A 58 2.40 6.59 -12.06
C ASP A 58 1.48 7.83 -11.94
N PHE A 59 0.84 8.07 -10.79
CA PHE A 59 0.05 9.27 -10.53
C PHE A 59 0.92 10.53 -10.54
N LEU A 60 1.97 10.59 -9.72
CA LEU A 60 2.84 11.75 -9.56
C LEU A 60 3.57 12.10 -10.87
N GLU A 61 4.10 11.09 -11.59
CA GLU A 61 4.72 11.29 -12.91
C GLU A 61 3.72 11.83 -13.93
N SER A 62 2.45 11.39 -13.89
CA SER A 62 1.39 11.96 -14.75
C SER A 62 1.06 13.43 -14.46
N ARG A 63 1.43 13.94 -13.28
CA ARG A 63 1.29 15.35 -12.87
C ARG A 63 2.54 16.18 -13.14
N GLY A 64 3.55 15.62 -13.81
CA GLY A 64 4.77 16.32 -14.19
C GLY A 64 5.89 16.29 -13.15
N ASN A 65 5.81 15.42 -12.14
CA ASN A 65 6.92 15.24 -11.19
C ASN A 65 8.13 14.58 -11.85
N GLN A 66 9.29 14.76 -11.20
CA GLN A 66 10.52 14.06 -11.56
C GLN A 66 10.33 12.53 -11.48
N PRO A 67 11.11 11.74 -12.27
CA PRO A 67 11.01 10.29 -12.24
C PRO A 67 11.17 9.73 -10.82
N ILE A 68 10.28 8.81 -10.46
CA ILE A 68 10.29 8.14 -9.15
C ILE A 68 10.94 6.76 -9.32
N TYR A 69 12.02 6.51 -8.57
CA TYR A 69 12.86 5.31 -8.75
C TYR A 69 12.56 4.19 -7.77
N GLY A 70 11.82 4.47 -6.68
CA GLY A 70 11.47 3.44 -5.72
C GLY A 70 10.47 3.87 -4.66
N PRO A 71 10.12 2.97 -3.73
CA PRO A 71 9.08 3.20 -2.74
C PRO A 71 9.41 4.34 -1.76
N LYS A 72 10.70 4.57 -1.48
CA LYS A 72 11.15 5.68 -0.64
C LYS A 72 10.83 7.02 -1.29
N ASP A 73 11.25 7.19 -2.54
CA ASP A 73 10.99 8.41 -3.33
C ASP A 73 9.48 8.64 -3.50
N ALA A 74 8.74 7.58 -3.83
CA ALA A 74 7.28 7.63 -3.96
C ALA A 74 6.62 8.13 -2.66
N SER A 75 7.04 7.61 -1.50
CA SER A 75 6.48 7.99 -0.20
C SER A 75 6.82 9.44 0.17
N MET A 76 8.07 9.87 -0.06
CA MET A 76 8.49 11.25 0.21
C MET A 76 7.72 12.26 -0.64
N GLU A 77 7.60 12.00 -1.95
CA GLU A 77 6.85 12.87 -2.85
C GLU A 77 5.35 12.83 -2.54
N ALA A 78 4.77 11.66 -2.30
CA ALA A 78 3.36 11.55 -1.92
C ALA A 78 3.03 12.36 -0.66
N PHE A 79 3.92 12.36 0.34
CA PHE A 79 3.77 13.19 1.53
C PHE A 79 3.87 14.68 1.17
N ARG A 80 4.87 15.09 0.38
CA ARG A 80 5.04 16.49 -0.07
C ARG A 80 3.81 17.05 -0.80
N PHE A 81 3.14 16.22 -1.60
CA PHE A 81 1.93 16.59 -2.35
C PHE A 81 0.62 16.35 -1.58
N GLY A 82 0.68 15.92 -0.31
CA GLY A 82 -0.51 15.68 0.51
C GLY A 82 -1.39 14.53 0.00
N LEU A 83 -0.80 13.55 -0.68
CA LEU A 83 -1.45 12.28 -1.05
C LEU A 83 -1.49 11.30 0.13
N ILE A 84 -0.50 11.41 1.02
CA ILE A 84 -0.44 10.68 2.30
C ILE A 84 -0.12 11.67 3.42
N GLU A 85 -0.56 11.37 4.63
CA GLU A 85 -0.34 12.24 5.80
C GLU A 85 0.79 11.74 6.70
N ASN A 86 0.95 10.42 6.85
CA ASN A 86 1.91 9.85 7.79
C ASN A 86 3.15 9.30 7.07
N GLY A 87 3.98 10.17 6.49
CA GLY A 87 5.18 9.79 5.74
C GLY A 87 6.13 8.85 6.49
N ASP A 88 6.28 9.03 7.80
CA ASP A 88 7.12 8.17 8.65
C ASP A 88 6.61 6.71 8.71
N ILE A 89 5.29 6.53 8.74
CA ILE A 89 4.68 5.19 8.73
C ILE A 89 4.94 4.50 7.39
N TRP A 90 4.91 5.25 6.29
CA TRP A 90 5.27 4.73 4.96
C TRP A 90 6.74 4.34 4.87
N LEU A 91 7.65 5.12 5.47
CA LEU A 91 9.04 4.72 5.57
C LEU A 91 9.24 3.46 6.43
N GLU A 92 8.46 3.31 7.51
CA GLU A 92 8.46 2.11 8.35
C GLU A 92 7.91 0.87 7.60
N MET A 93 6.90 1.04 6.75
CA MET A 93 6.38 -0.01 5.87
C MET A 93 7.48 -0.55 4.96
N ILE A 94 8.32 0.32 4.39
CA ILE A 94 9.45 -0.11 3.54
C ILE A 94 10.44 -0.96 4.33
N GLN A 95 10.76 -0.55 5.56
CA GLN A 95 11.64 -1.33 6.44
C GLN A 95 11.01 -2.69 6.77
N SER A 96 9.72 -2.71 7.06
CA SER A 96 8.97 -3.93 7.37
C SER A 96 8.92 -4.87 6.17
N ARG A 97 8.69 -4.34 4.96
CA ARG A 97 8.76 -5.10 3.71
C ARG A 97 10.13 -5.70 3.50
N ASN A 98 11.21 -4.96 3.76
CA ASN A 98 12.56 -5.52 3.60
C ASN A 98 12.86 -6.67 4.57
N MET A 99 12.12 -6.76 5.68
CA MET A 99 12.25 -7.82 6.67
C MET A 99 11.34 -9.03 6.40
N THR A 100 10.45 -8.99 5.40
CA THR A 100 9.53 -10.10 5.14
C THR A 100 10.24 -11.35 4.65
N SER A 101 11.41 -11.22 4.02
CA SER A 101 12.28 -12.36 3.68
C SER A 101 12.76 -13.16 4.90
N HIS A 102 12.69 -12.57 6.10
CA HIS A 102 13.09 -13.17 7.36
C HIS A 102 11.90 -13.72 8.18
N THR A 103 10.70 -13.83 7.60
CA THR A 103 9.49 -14.26 8.34
C THR A 103 9.43 -15.76 8.62
N TYR A 104 10.48 -16.52 8.30
CA TYR A 104 10.70 -17.83 8.90
C TYR A 104 11.00 -17.73 10.41
N ASP A 105 11.46 -16.57 10.90
CA ASP A 105 11.53 -16.23 12.32
C ASP A 105 10.16 -15.77 12.83
N GLU A 106 9.60 -16.52 13.80
CA GLU A 106 8.25 -16.29 14.32
C GLU A 106 8.10 -14.91 14.98
N LYS A 107 9.15 -14.39 15.61
CA LYS A 107 9.14 -13.05 16.22
C LYS A 107 9.01 -11.96 15.15
N THR A 108 9.76 -12.09 14.06
CA THR A 108 9.72 -11.18 12.92
C THR A 108 8.36 -11.23 12.24
N ALA A 109 7.83 -12.43 11.99
CA ALA A 109 6.50 -12.61 11.40
C ALA A 109 5.40 -11.98 12.27
N GLY A 110 5.38 -12.28 13.58
CA GLY A 110 4.40 -11.74 14.52
C GLY A 110 4.47 -10.21 14.62
N ARG A 111 5.68 -9.63 14.60
CA ARG A 111 5.87 -8.17 14.59
C ARG A 111 5.29 -7.53 13.32
N ILE A 112 5.57 -8.09 12.14
CA ILE A 112 5.05 -7.57 10.87
C ILE A 112 3.53 -7.69 10.82
N ILE A 113 2.97 -8.83 11.20
CA ILE A 113 1.51 -9.03 11.26
C ILE A 113 0.87 -7.97 12.17
N SER A 114 1.41 -7.75 13.37
CA SER A 114 0.90 -6.73 14.29
C SER A 114 0.94 -5.32 13.69
N LEU A 115 2.05 -4.94 13.05
CA LEU A 115 2.17 -3.63 12.38
C LEU A 115 1.16 -3.48 11.24
N VAL A 116 0.96 -4.53 10.44
CA VAL A 116 -0.02 -4.52 9.35
C VAL A 116 -1.45 -4.31 9.88
N VAL A 117 -1.84 -5.09 10.88
CA VAL A 117 -3.20 -5.09 11.46
C VAL A 117 -3.51 -3.78 12.18
N ASN A 118 -2.54 -3.22 12.91
CA ASN A 118 -2.76 -2.10 13.81
C ASN A 118 -2.35 -0.74 13.24
N LYS A 119 -1.53 -0.70 12.18
CA LYS A 119 -0.94 0.54 11.66
C LYS A 119 -1.05 0.66 10.15
N TYR A 120 -0.53 -0.29 9.39
CA TYR A 120 -0.35 -0.11 7.94
C TYR A 120 -1.64 -0.21 7.13
N LEU A 121 -2.60 -1.05 7.54
CA LEU A 121 -3.88 -1.15 6.83
C LEU A 121 -4.58 0.22 6.73
N ASN A 122 -4.56 1.01 7.81
CA ASN A 122 -5.20 2.32 7.83
C ASN A 122 -4.58 3.27 6.79
N GLU A 123 -3.26 3.29 6.66
CA GLU A 123 -2.55 4.12 5.69
C GLU A 123 -2.92 3.77 4.24
N PHE A 124 -3.08 2.49 3.93
CA PHE A 124 -3.53 2.08 2.59
C PHE A 124 -4.99 2.49 2.33
N ILE A 125 -5.87 2.43 3.33
CA ILE A 125 -7.27 2.87 3.20
C ILE A 125 -7.33 4.39 2.96
N LEU A 126 -6.56 5.17 3.70
CA LEU A 126 -6.48 6.62 3.51
C LEU A 126 -5.98 6.97 2.09
N LEU A 127 -4.96 6.25 1.60
CA LEU A 127 -4.49 6.43 0.23
C LEU A 127 -5.57 6.04 -0.81
N GLU A 128 -6.28 4.93 -0.59
CA GLU A 128 -7.38 4.48 -1.45
C GLU A 128 -8.46 5.55 -1.57
N GLN A 129 -8.88 6.14 -0.45
CA GLN A 129 -9.86 7.23 -0.42
C GLN A 129 -9.34 8.45 -1.19
N LYS A 130 -8.12 8.89 -0.89
CA LYS A 130 -7.51 10.06 -1.53
C LYS A 130 -7.41 9.93 -3.05
N LEU A 131 -6.93 8.80 -3.54
CA LEU A 131 -6.80 8.54 -4.98
C LEU A 131 -8.17 8.32 -5.63
N GLY A 132 -9.14 7.74 -4.91
CA GLY A 132 -10.52 7.61 -5.33
C GLY A 132 -11.17 8.97 -5.61
N ASP A 133 -11.01 9.92 -4.70
CA ASP A 133 -11.52 11.29 -4.86
C ASP A 133 -10.88 12.00 -6.05
N LEU A 134 -9.56 11.83 -6.24
CA LEU A 134 -8.83 12.41 -7.36
C LEU A 134 -9.29 11.81 -8.70
N ARG A 135 -9.54 10.49 -8.75
CA ARG A 135 -10.06 9.81 -9.93
C ARG A 135 -11.43 10.35 -10.34
N SER A 136 -12.34 10.51 -9.39
CA SER A 136 -13.70 11.00 -9.66
C SER A 136 -13.65 12.42 -10.25
N LYS A 137 -12.82 13.30 -9.66
CA LYS A 137 -12.63 14.67 -10.17
C LYS A 137 -12.08 14.72 -11.61
N GLU A 138 -11.23 13.77 -12.00
CA GLU A 138 -10.73 13.66 -13.37
C GLU A 138 -11.79 13.15 -14.37
N GLN A 139 -12.80 12.41 -13.92
CA GLN A 139 -13.88 11.89 -14.78
C GLN A 139 -15.01 12.90 -14.98
N ASP A 140 -15.16 13.83 -14.04
CA ASP A 140 -16.18 14.90 -14.07
C ASP A 140 -15.69 16.19 -14.78
N SER A 141 -14.43 16.24 -15.23
CA SER A 141 -13.79 17.39 -15.92
C SER A 141 -13.65 17.18 -17.42
#